data_AF-A0A0N4WZD4-F1
#
_entry.id   AF-A0A0N4WZD4-F1
#
_cell.length_a   1.000
_cell.length_b   1.000
_cell.length_c   1.000
_cell.angle_alpha   90.00
_cell.angle_beta   90.00
_cell.angle_gamma   90.00
#
_symmetry.space_group_name_H-M   'P 1'
#
loop_
_entity.id
_entity.type
_entity.pdbx_description
1 polymer ?
#
loop_
_entity_poly.entity_id
_entity_poly.type
_entity_poly.pdbx_seq_one_letter_code
_entity_poly.pdbx_strand_id
1 'polypeptide(L)'
;MMGFSLSELKDLIEAALECNIFCFDNKFYKQKRGLAMGNRIAPVLAVIFLDHIEKSSLTSGILFYERYIDDVFIIGTTEEDLVETLKRLNSL
;
A
#
# COMPACT_ATOMS: atom_id res chain seq x y z
N MET A 1 8.01 6.35 -29.94
CA MET A 1 8.59 5.59 -28.81
C MET A 1 7.65 4.42 -28.57
N MET A 2 8.06 3.18 -28.90
CA MET A 2 7.22 2.01 -28.57
C MET A 2 7.33 1.76 -27.08
N GLY A 3 6.29 2.09 -26.33
CA GLY A 3 6.19 1.75 -24.91
C GLY A 3 5.74 0.30 -24.73
N PHE A 4 5.92 -0.22 -23.52
CA PHE A 4 5.33 -1.50 -23.12
C PHE A 4 3.80 -1.42 -23.17
N SER A 5 3.16 -2.50 -23.60
CA SER A 5 1.73 -2.72 -23.39
C SER A 5 1.41 -2.89 -21.90
N LEU A 6 0.13 -2.75 -21.54
CA LEU A 6 -0.31 -2.91 -20.16
C LEU A 6 -0.03 -4.33 -19.63
N SER A 7 -0.17 -5.36 -20.47
CA SER A 7 0.14 -6.74 -20.11
C SER A 7 1.64 -6.93 -19.85
N GLU A 8 2.50 -6.42 -20.75
CA GLU A 8 3.95 -6.53 -20.56
C GLU A 8 4.41 -5.79 -19.30
N LEU A 9 3.83 -4.62 -19.01
CA LEU A 9 4.13 -3.90 -17.76
C LEU A 9 3.69 -4.69 -16.53
N LYS A 10 2.52 -5.34 -16.59
CA LYS A 10 2.02 -6.18 -15.50
C LYS A 10 2.95 -7.38 -15.27
N ASP A 11 3.37 -8.06 -16.32
CA ASP A 11 4.29 -9.20 -16.24
C ASP A 11 5.63 -8.79 -15.61
N LEU A 12 6.16 -7.62 -15.98
CA LEU A 12 7.38 -7.07 -15.38
C LEU A 12 7.21 -6.74 -13.89
N ILE A 13 6.07 -6.18 -13.49
CA ILE A 13 5.77 -5.90 -12.08
C ILE A 13 5.64 -7.20 -11.29
N GLU A 14 4.91 -8.19 -11.81
CA GLU A 14 4.77 -9.51 -11.16
C GLU A 14 6.13 -10.19 -10.97
N ALA A 15 6.97 -10.22 -12.01
CA ALA A 15 8.33 -10.75 -11.91
C ALA A 15 9.18 -10.03 -10.85
N ALA A 16 9.08 -8.70 -10.77
CA ALA A 16 9.79 -7.91 -9.76
C ALA A 16 9.27 -8.15 -8.33
N LEU A 17 8.00 -8.56 -8.17
CA LEU A 17 7.39 -8.89 -6.89
C LEU A 17 7.58 -10.34 -6.47
N GLU A 18 7.81 -11.26 -7.40
CA GLU A 18 8.10 -12.66 -7.08
C GLU A 18 9.51 -12.86 -6.48
N CYS A 19 10.44 -11.95 -6.82
CA CYS A 19 11.83 -11.94 -6.37
C CYS A 19 12.01 -11.32 -4.96
N ASN A 20 11.20 -11.75 -3.99
CA ASN A 20 11.28 -11.29 -2.59
C ASN A 20 12.16 -12.20 -1.73
N ILE A 21 13.41 -12.42 -2.16
CA ILE A 21 14.38 -13.26 -1.45
C ILE A 21 15.41 -12.37 -0.75
N PHE A 22 15.69 -12.64 0.53
CA PHE A 22 16.75 -11.96 1.28
C PHE A 22 17.61 -12.98 2.05
N CYS A 23 18.84 -12.59 2.38
CA CYS A 23 19.77 -13.41 3.16
C CYS A 23 19.95 -12.82 4.55
N PHE A 24 19.85 -13.67 5.57
CA PHE A 24 20.14 -13.33 6.96
C PHE A 24 20.82 -14.53 7.62
N ASP A 25 21.93 -14.31 8.33
CA ASP A 25 22.71 -15.38 8.99
C ASP A 25 23.04 -16.55 8.03
N ASN A 26 23.53 -16.22 6.83
CA ASN A 26 23.84 -17.17 5.75
C ASN A 26 22.68 -18.09 5.34
N LYS A 27 21.44 -17.72 5.65
CA LYS A 27 20.23 -18.44 5.27
C LYS A 27 19.35 -17.57 4.38
N PHE A 28 18.81 -18.20 3.34
CA PHE A 28 17.90 -17.54 2.41
C PHE A 28 16.46 -17.67 2.88
N TYR A 29 15.73 -16.55 2.81
CA TYR A 29 14.34 -16.46 3.17
C TYR A 29 13.55 -15.83 2.02
N LYS A 30 12.33 -16.31 1.80
CA LYS A 30 11.37 -15.69 0.88
C LYS A 30 10.26 -15.03 1.68
N GLN A 31 10.07 -13.73 1.49
CA GLN A 31 8.91 -13.03 2.05
C GLN A 31 7.65 -13.48 1.31
N LYS A 32 6.70 -14.07 2.05
CA LYS A 32 5.47 -14.66 1.48
C LYS A 32 4.30 -13.67 1.39
N ARG A 33 4.31 -12.60 2.19
CA ARG A 33 3.23 -11.60 2.27
C ARG A 33 3.82 -10.20 2.34
N GLY A 34 3.15 -9.26 1.68
CA GLY A 34 3.56 -7.86 1.61
C GLY A 34 4.65 -7.62 0.57
N LEU A 35 5.15 -6.40 0.55
CA LEU A 35 6.19 -5.94 -0.36
C LEU A 35 7.55 -5.96 0.34
N ALA A 36 8.59 -6.41 -0.35
CA ALA A 36 9.94 -6.41 0.22
C ALA A 36 10.47 -4.97 0.37
N MET A 37 10.86 -4.60 1.59
CA MET A 37 11.52 -3.33 1.82
C MET A 37 12.84 -3.27 1.03
N GLY A 38 13.10 -2.13 0.39
CA GLY A 38 14.25 -1.94 -0.51
C GLY A 38 13.96 -2.23 -1.99
N ASN A 39 12.81 -2.83 -2.32
CA ASN A 39 12.36 -2.90 -3.71
C ASN A 39 11.90 -1.52 -4.19
N ARG A 40 12.45 -1.03 -5.31
CA ARG A 40 12.17 0.32 -5.83
C ARG A 40 10.72 0.54 -6.26
N ILE A 41 10.00 -0.51 -6.67
CA ILE A 41 8.59 -0.40 -7.05
C ILE A 41 7.64 -0.56 -5.87
N ALA A 42 8.12 -1.07 -4.73
CA ALA A 42 7.27 -1.32 -3.56
C ALA A 42 6.58 -0.06 -3.01
N PRO A 43 7.23 1.12 -2.90
CA PRO A 43 6.55 2.31 -2.38
C PRO A 43 5.36 2.74 -3.24
N VAL A 44 5.50 2.71 -4.57
CA VAL A 44 4.41 3.08 -5.50
C VAL A 44 3.25 2.09 -5.39
N LEU A 45 3.56 0.80 -5.33
CA LEU A 45 2.54 -0.24 -5.17
C LEU A 45 1.83 -0.16 -3.82
N ALA A 46 2.54 0.17 -2.74
CA ALA A 46 1.95 0.39 -1.42
C ALA A 46 0.97 1.57 -1.46
N VAL A 47 1.33 2.67 -2.13
CA VAL A 47 0.44 3.83 -2.30
C VAL A 47 -0.83 3.46 -3.08
N ILE A 48 -0.70 2.73 -4.20
CA ILE A 48 -1.85 2.28 -5.01
C ILE A 48 -2.75 1.33 -4.22
N PHE A 49 -2.15 0.40 -3.48
CA PHE A 49 -2.90 -0.57 -2.68
C PHE A 49 -3.69 0.12 -1.55
N LEU A 50 -3.05 1.06 -0.83
CA LEU A 50 -3.71 1.81 0.24
C LEU A 50 -4.78 2.79 -0.29
N ASP A 51 -4.56 3.42 -1.46
CA ASP A 51 -5.58 4.25 -2.12
C ASP A 51 -6.87 3.44 -2.42
N HIS A 52 -6.73 2.17 -2.82
CA HIS A 52 -7.88 1.28 -3.02
C HIS A 52 -8.65 1.02 -1.71
N ILE A 53 -7.94 0.86 -0.60
CA ILE A 53 -8.52 0.63 0.74
C ILE A 53 -9.19 1.89 1.27
N GLU A 54 -8.57 3.05 1.07
CA GLU A 54 -9.06 4.35 1.54
C GLU A 54 -10.40 4.72 0.91
N LYS A 55 -10.57 4.45 -0.38
CA LYS A 55 -11.80 4.74 -1.12
C LYS A 55 -13.06 4.11 -0.52
N SER A 56 -12.94 2.96 0.15
CA SER A 56 -14.06 2.32 0.85
C SER A 56 -14.15 2.66 2.34
N SER A 57 -13.11 3.29 2.90
CA SER A 57 -12.95 3.50 4.33
C SER A 57 -13.30 4.91 4.81
N LEU A 58 -13.20 5.93 3.95
CA LEU A 58 -13.48 7.32 4.31
C LEU A 58 -14.99 7.56 4.51
N THR A 59 -15.35 8.20 5.63
CA THR A 59 -16.73 8.55 5.99
C THR A 59 -17.04 10.03 5.72
N SER A 60 -18.32 10.40 5.73
CA SER A 60 -18.77 11.78 5.48
C SER A 60 -18.31 12.81 6.52
N GLY A 61 -17.80 12.37 7.67
CA GLY A 61 -17.35 13.25 8.75
C GLY A 61 -15.89 13.71 8.63
N ILE A 62 -15.16 13.25 7.62
CA ILE A 62 -13.74 13.60 7.42
C ILE A 62 -13.60 14.90 6.65
N LEU A 63 -12.97 15.89 7.28
CA LEU A 63 -12.73 17.23 6.74
C LEU A 63 -11.40 17.34 6.00
N PHE A 64 -10.40 16.59 6.45
CA PHE A 64 -9.07 16.55 5.85
C PHE A 64 -8.47 15.15 6.01
N TYR A 65 -7.81 14.68 4.97
CA TYR A 65 -7.10 13.40 4.97
C TYR A 65 -5.86 13.51 4.09
N GLU A 66 -4.69 13.30 4.67
CA GLU A 66 -3.42 13.19 3.96
C GLU A 66 -2.64 11.98 4.48
N ARG A 67 -1.92 11.30 3.58
CA ARG A 67 -1.13 10.13 3.92
C ARG A 67 0.27 10.20 3.33
N TYR A 68 1.25 9.84 4.14
CA TYR A 68 2.63 9.60 3.74
C TYR A 68 2.99 8.13 3.93
N ILE A 69 2.90 7.34 2.86
CA ILE A 69 3.11 5.88 2.85
C ILE A 69 2.20 5.18 3.87
N ASP A 70 2.66 4.96 5.11
CA ASP A 70 1.97 4.32 6.22
C ASP A 70 1.45 5.30 7.29
N ASP A 71 1.95 6.55 7.29
CA ASP A 71 1.52 7.59 8.23
C ASP A 71 0.31 8.37 7.70
N VAL A 72 -0.74 8.50 8.51
CA VAL A 72 -1.96 9.22 8.15
C VAL A 72 -2.17 10.42 9.07
N PHE A 73 -2.47 11.57 8.48
CA PHE A 73 -2.95 12.76 9.18
C PHE A 73 -4.39 13.06 8.77
N ILE A 74 -5.28 13.13 9.75
CA ILE A 74 -6.72 13.22 9.53
C ILE A 74 -7.36 14.28 10.45
N ILE A 75 -8.30 15.04 9.90
CA ILE A 75 -9.15 15.97 10.66
C ILE A 75 -10.59 15.57 10.39
N GLY A 76 -11.35 15.34 11.45
CA GLY A 76 -12.76 14.95 11.40
C GLY A 76 -13.64 15.97 12.11
N THR A 77 -14.96 15.80 11.93
CA THR A 77 -15.98 16.66 12.56
C THR A 77 -16.18 16.29 14.03
N THR A 78 -16.16 14.99 14.33
CA THR A 78 -16.32 14.43 15.68
C THR A 78 -15.25 13.38 15.98
N GLU A 79 -15.07 13.05 17.26
CA GLU A 79 -14.21 11.93 17.66
C GLU A 79 -14.76 10.60 17.14
N GLU A 80 -16.08 10.44 17.13
CA GLU A 80 -16.75 9.24 16.63
C GLU A 80 -16.45 8.99 15.14
N ASP A 81 -16.48 10.03 14.30
CA ASP A 81 -16.13 9.93 12.87
C ASP A 81 -14.69 9.45 12.67
N LEU A 82 -13.76 9.95 13.49
CA LEU A 82 -12.35 9.58 13.45
C LEU A 82 -12.15 8.13 13.88
N VAL A 83 -12.80 7.72 14.98
CA VAL A 83 -12.72 6.35 15.50
C VAL A 83 -13.36 5.35 14.52
N GLU A 84 -14.48 5.70 13.89
CA GLU A 84 -15.10 4.86 12.87
C GLU A 84 -14.20 4.71 11.64
N THR A 85 -13.64 5.82 11.14
CA THR A 85 -12.72 5.80 9.99
C THR A 85 -11.48 4.97 10.29
N LEU A 86 -10.89 5.12 11.49
CA LEU A 86 -9.75 4.31 11.92
C LEU A 86 -10.08 2.81 11.97
N LYS A 87 -11.28 2.44 12.46
CA LYS A 87 -11.73 1.04 12.47
C LYS A 87 -11.88 0.49 11.06
N ARG A 88 -12.45 1.26 10.12
CA ARG A 88 -12.62 0.86 8.72
C ARG A 88 -11.27 0.64 8.04
N LEU A 89 -10.33 1.58 8.19
CA LEU A 89 -8.97 1.46 7.63
C LEU A 89 -8.23 0.21 8.12
N ASN A 90 -8.49 -0.25 9.35
CA ASN A 90 -7.86 -1.43 9.95
C ASN A 90 -8.68 -2.73 9.83
N SER A 91 -9.79 -2.73 9.09
CA SER A 91 -10.70 -3.88 9.00
C SER A 91 -10.34 -4.94 7.93
N LEU A 92 -9.16 -4.80 7.32
CA LEU A 92 -8.63 -5.68 6.26
C LEU A 92 -7.59 -6.69 6.77
#